data_AF-A0A9W8IZT4-F1
#
_entry.id   AF-A0A9W8IZT4-F1
#
_cell.length_a   1.000
_cell.length_b   1.000
_cell.length_c   1.000
_cell.angle_alpha   90.00
_cell.angle_beta   90.00
_cell.angle_gamma   90.00
#
_symmetry.space_group_name_H-M   'P 1'
#
loop_
_entity.id
_entity.type
_entity.pdbx_description
1 polymer ?
#
loop_
_entity_poly.entity_id
_entity_poly.type
_entity_poly.pdbx_seq_one_letter_code
_entity_poly.pdbx_strand_id
1 'polypeptide(L)'
;MSHSTPFSSLYELYRQIMRSCPERNRSLMMEVLGDVMATEDGDLYLWDHAHNAALGVLDRLSKRPPGSGVKALRPLHAVLHVGRGNENSNIRELFIHSSFREFLQSPHLSFEFAVDASEELARLVSAMLDRMVSITTDTIGGELEDVCVFALHNWCLNWYHSKKTLLKSKTTYLHLLNKVIALDLTACIIQTYCSLDQALYEPDYPPLYYLFNSSEPSKFFVESMELDGCADTLSIAHKVTSHAQSSLDNAFTFMLQAATPLALLPDVVGSPAWDCALYLHEVASRPNWREHKVVRALGTPGPNGIGLCRKILSALYHLLGDPYTYNLLKHIYKVMVREKNPILESEDNPFLDDDKIHEPESESDYESDLESLTSSIDSDEE
;
A
#
# COMPACT_ATOMS: atom_id res chain seq x y z
N MET A 1 -48.84 -26.13 -1.33
CA MET A 1 -48.28 -24.91 -0.71
C MET A 1 -47.16 -24.42 -1.60
N SER A 2 -47.49 -23.51 -2.51
CA SER A 2 -46.55 -22.89 -3.44
C SER A 2 -45.80 -21.82 -2.67
N HIS A 3 -44.60 -22.13 -2.19
CA HIS A 3 -43.72 -21.14 -1.58
C HIS A 3 -43.26 -20.19 -2.69
N SER A 4 -43.95 -19.05 -2.81
CA SER A 4 -43.42 -17.84 -3.40
C SER A 4 -42.01 -17.61 -2.84
N THR A 5 -40.98 -17.64 -3.68
CA THR A 5 -39.63 -17.20 -3.34
C THR A 5 -39.54 -15.71 -3.66
N PRO A 6 -39.80 -14.79 -2.71
CA PRO A 6 -39.80 -13.35 -2.95
C PRO A 6 -38.48 -12.83 -3.57
N PHE A 7 -37.38 -13.53 -3.34
CA PHE A 7 -36.08 -13.21 -3.95
C PHE A 7 -36.02 -13.48 -5.46
N SER A 8 -36.78 -14.45 -5.99
CA SER A 8 -36.75 -14.75 -7.44
C SER A 8 -37.33 -13.60 -8.27
N SER A 9 -38.40 -12.97 -7.78
CA SER A 9 -39.04 -11.82 -8.44
C SER A 9 -38.16 -10.59 -8.41
N LEU A 10 -37.41 -10.39 -7.32
CA LEU A 10 -36.44 -9.29 -7.21
C LEU A 10 -35.29 -9.44 -8.21
N TYR A 11 -34.67 -10.62 -8.29
CA TYR A 11 -33.58 -10.85 -9.25
C TYR A 11 -34.05 -10.82 -10.71
N GLU A 12 -35.29 -11.23 -10.99
CA GLU A 12 -35.89 -11.03 -12.32
C GLU A 12 -36.07 -9.54 -12.64
N LEU A 13 -36.54 -8.75 -11.67
CA LEU A 13 -36.65 -7.29 -11.82
C LEU A 13 -35.27 -6.66 -12.09
N TYR A 14 -34.23 -7.04 -11.34
CA TYR A 14 -32.87 -6.57 -11.60
C TYR A 14 -32.38 -6.93 -13.01
N ARG A 15 -32.65 -8.16 -13.48
CA ARG A 15 -32.35 -8.55 -14.88
C ARG A 15 -33.10 -7.71 -15.90
N GLN A 16 -34.37 -7.41 -15.66
CA GLN A 16 -35.15 -6.53 -16.54
C GLN A 16 -34.59 -5.11 -16.59
N ILE A 17 -34.18 -4.55 -15.44
CA ILE A 17 -33.53 -3.24 -15.36
C ILE A 17 -32.23 -3.26 -16.19
N MET A 18 -31.37 -4.26 -16.00
CA MET A 18 -30.12 -4.40 -16.77
C MET A 18 -30.36 -4.56 -18.27
N ARG A 19 -31.38 -5.32 -18.68
CA ARG A 19 -31.75 -5.51 -20.09
C ARG A 19 -32.37 -4.28 -20.74
N SER A 20 -33.04 -3.43 -19.96
CA SER A 20 -33.60 -2.17 -20.45
C SER A 20 -32.52 -1.16 -20.85
N CYS A 21 -31.28 -1.36 -20.38
CA CYS A 21 -30.15 -0.53 -20.77
C CYS A 21 -29.79 -0.76 -22.25
N PRO A 22 -29.51 0.30 -23.03
CA PRO A 22 -29.15 0.17 -24.44
C PRO A 22 -27.95 -0.75 -24.62
N GLU A 23 -28.06 -1.72 -25.54
CA GLU A 23 -27.05 -2.75 -25.76
C GLU A 23 -25.67 -2.16 -26.06
N ARG A 24 -25.61 -1.10 -26.88
CA ARG A 24 -24.38 -0.35 -27.20
C ARG A 24 -23.65 0.24 -25.98
N ASN A 25 -24.34 0.43 -24.86
CA ASN A 25 -23.78 0.99 -23.62
C ASN A 25 -23.53 -0.09 -22.56
N ARG A 26 -24.01 -1.32 -22.76
CA ARG A 26 -24.01 -2.37 -21.74
C ARG A 26 -22.61 -2.79 -21.33
N SER A 27 -21.69 -2.95 -22.30
CA SER A 27 -20.30 -3.32 -22.00
C SER A 27 -19.61 -2.27 -21.12
N LEU A 28 -19.71 -0.98 -21.48
CA LEU A 28 -19.17 0.11 -20.65
C LEU A 28 -19.84 0.19 -19.27
N MET A 29 -21.16 -0.01 -19.20
CA MET A 29 -21.88 -0.03 -17.93
C MET A 29 -21.38 -1.16 -17.01
N MET A 30 -21.16 -2.36 -17.56
CA MET A 30 -20.62 -3.49 -16.79
C MET A 30 -19.19 -3.22 -16.31
N GLU A 31 -18.34 -2.66 -17.17
CA GLU A 31 -16.97 -2.28 -16.80
C GLU A 31 -16.95 -1.26 -15.65
N VAL A 32 -17.80 -0.23 -15.72
CA VAL A 32 -17.89 0.80 -14.68
C VAL A 32 -18.46 0.22 -13.37
N LEU A 33 -19.46 -0.65 -13.43
CA LEU A 33 -19.95 -1.39 -12.25
C LEU A 33 -18.83 -2.25 -11.65
N GLY A 34 -18.03 -2.89 -12.49
CA GLY A 34 -16.85 -3.65 -12.09
C GLY A 34 -15.85 -2.82 -11.30
N ASP A 35 -15.47 -1.65 -11.82
CA ASP A 35 -14.57 -0.73 -11.12
C ASP A 35 -15.14 -0.27 -9.77
N VAL A 36 -16.43 0.09 -9.72
CA VAL A 36 -17.06 0.51 -8.46
C VAL A 36 -17.06 -0.64 -7.45
N MET A 37 -17.44 -1.83 -7.86
CA MET A 37 -17.48 -2.99 -6.96
C MET A 37 -16.09 -3.39 -6.47
N ALA A 38 -15.06 -3.26 -7.32
CA ALA A 38 -13.68 -3.48 -6.93
C ALA A 38 -13.16 -2.43 -5.93
N THR A 39 -13.72 -1.22 -5.94
CA THR A 39 -13.34 -0.12 -5.05
C THR A 39 -14.14 -0.03 -3.75
N GLU A 40 -15.21 -0.81 -3.60
CA GLU A 40 -16.07 -0.80 -2.41
C GLU A 40 -15.63 -1.82 -1.34
N ASP A 41 -14.82 -2.82 -1.70
CA ASP A 41 -14.39 -3.90 -0.79
C ASP A 41 -13.13 -3.58 0.04
N GLY A 42 -12.40 -2.52 -0.29
CA GLY A 42 -11.24 -2.06 0.49
C GLY A 42 -11.45 -0.62 0.90
N ASP A 43 -11.03 -0.24 2.11
CA ASP A 43 -11.22 1.10 2.63
C ASP A 43 -10.53 2.25 1.86
N LEU A 44 -11.04 2.56 0.66
CA LEU A 44 -10.38 3.42 -0.32
C LEU A 44 -10.54 4.90 0.01
N TYR A 45 -9.51 5.66 -0.35
CA TYR A 45 -9.47 7.12 -0.35
C TYR A 45 -10.62 7.78 -1.14
N LEU A 46 -11.25 7.05 -2.06
CA LEU A 46 -12.39 7.52 -2.85
C LEU A 46 -13.67 7.69 -2.06
N TRP A 47 -13.74 7.16 -0.84
CA TRP A 47 -15.01 7.09 -0.16
C TRP A 47 -15.53 8.47 0.22
N ASP A 48 -14.71 9.37 0.73
CA ASP A 48 -15.18 10.73 1.03
C ASP A 48 -15.45 11.58 -0.23
N HIS A 49 -15.24 11.01 -1.42
CA HIS A 49 -15.53 11.69 -2.67
C HIS A 49 -16.99 11.48 -3.09
N ALA A 50 -17.58 12.59 -3.55
CA ALA A 50 -18.82 12.61 -4.28
C ALA A 50 -18.80 11.62 -5.46
N HIS A 51 -19.93 10.92 -5.71
CA HIS A 51 -20.12 9.96 -6.80
C HIS A 51 -19.46 10.38 -8.13
N ASN A 52 -19.70 11.63 -8.55
CA ASN A 52 -19.21 12.14 -9.83
C ASN A 52 -17.69 12.33 -9.85
N ALA A 53 -17.11 12.76 -8.73
CA ALA A 53 -15.66 12.90 -8.60
C ALA A 53 -14.98 11.54 -8.64
N ALA A 54 -15.50 10.57 -7.87
CA ALA A 54 -14.98 9.21 -7.84
C ALA A 54 -15.05 8.53 -9.22
N LEU A 55 -16.21 8.59 -9.88
CA LEU A 55 -16.36 8.06 -11.24
C LEU A 55 -15.47 8.80 -12.25
N GLY A 56 -15.21 10.09 -12.06
CA GLY A 56 -14.27 10.86 -12.87
C GLY A 56 -12.82 10.37 -12.73
N VAL A 57 -12.39 10.03 -11.52
CA VAL A 57 -11.07 9.42 -11.26
C VAL A 57 -11.00 8.04 -11.92
N LEU A 58 -12.02 7.20 -11.76
CA LEU A 58 -12.08 5.87 -12.38
C LEU A 58 -12.09 5.95 -13.91
N ASP A 59 -12.82 6.89 -14.50
CA ASP A 59 -12.77 7.15 -15.94
C ASP A 59 -11.35 7.44 -16.40
N ARG A 60 -10.64 8.35 -15.72
CA ARG A 60 -9.24 8.66 -16.08
C ARG A 60 -8.34 7.45 -15.89
N LEU A 61 -8.49 6.72 -14.78
CA LEU A 61 -7.68 5.54 -14.48
C LEU A 61 -7.81 4.48 -15.58
N SER A 62 -9.03 4.17 -15.99
CA SER A 62 -9.35 3.23 -17.07
C SER A 62 -9.23 3.82 -18.47
N LYS A 63 -8.67 5.03 -18.62
CA LYS A 63 -8.45 5.73 -19.91
C LYS A 63 -9.75 5.97 -20.70
N ARG A 64 -10.88 6.09 -20.00
CA ARG A 64 -12.18 6.42 -20.58
C ARG A 64 -12.36 7.93 -20.75
N PRO A 65 -13.24 8.37 -21.67
CA PRO A 65 -13.59 9.78 -21.78
C PRO A 65 -14.17 10.34 -20.46
N PRO A 66 -13.87 11.58 -20.07
CA PRO A 66 -14.41 12.17 -18.84
C PRO A 66 -15.95 12.14 -18.79
N GLY A 67 -16.48 11.67 -17.65
CA GLY A 67 -17.92 11.57 -17.38
C GLY A 67 -18.61 10.42 -18.10
N SER A 68 -17.85 9.50 -18.69
CA SER A 68 -18.40 8.30 -19.33
C SER A 68 -19.01 7.35 -18.30
N GLY A 69 -18.42 7.21 -17.12
CA GLY A 69 -18.93 6.37 -16.04
C GLY A 69 -20.32 6.81 -15.58
N VAL A 70 -20.47 8.10 -15.29
CA VAL A 70 -21.77 8.70 -14.91
C VAL A 70 -22.82 8.48 -16.00
N LYS A 71 -22.45 8.67 -17.28
CA LYS A 71 -23.37 8.45 -18.42
C LYS A 71 -23.76 6.98 -18.58
N ALA A 72 -22.83 6.06 -18.33
CA ALA A 72 -23.04 4.63 -18.44
C ALA A 72 -23.96 4.10 -17.33
N LEU A 73 -23.84 4.63 -16.11
CA LEU A 73 -24.65 4.22 -14.96
C LEU A 73 -26.02 4.91 -14.86
N ARG A 74 -26.21 6.05 -15.54
CA ARG A 74 -27.48 6.81 -15.50
C ARG A 74 -28.75 5.98 -15.79
N PRO A 75 -28.77 5.02 -16.74
CA PRO A 75 -29.93 4.16 -16.96
C PRO A 75 -30.33 3.35 -15.70
N LEU A 76 -29.39 3.08 -14.80
CA LEU A 76 -29.59 2.30 -13.58
C LEU A 76 -30.06 3.13 -12.37
N HIS A 77 -30.58 4.34 -12.56
CA HIS A 77 -31.11 5.23 -11.51
C HIS A 77 -32.26 4.65 -10.64
N ALA A 78 -32.77 3.47 -10.99
CA ALA A 78 -33.74 2.72 -10.18
C ALA A 78 -33.07 1.85 -9.09
N VAL A 79 -31.79 1.52 -9.25
CA VAL A 79 -30.99 0.69 -8.33
C VAL A 79 -29.71 1.37 -7.86
N LEU A 80 -29.32 2.49 -8.50
CA LEU A 80 -28.17 3.33 -8.12
C LEU A 80 -28.59 4.78 -7.82
N HIS A 81 -27.84 5.46 -6.96
CA HIS A 81 -28.00 6.88 -6.61
C HIS A 81 -27.48 7.88 -7.68
N VAL A 82 -27.32 7.44 -8.93
CA VAL A 82 -26.78 8.28 -10.02
C VAL A 82 -27.86 9.21 -10.62
N GLY A 83 -27.55 10.51 -10.72
CA GLY A 83 -28.36 11.48 -11.49
C GLY A 83 -29.65 11.97 -10.82
N ARG A 84 -29.82 11.77 -9.51
CA ARG A 84 -31.01 12.21 -8.74
C ARG A 84 -30.78 13.47 -7.88
N GLY A 85 -29.73 14.25 -8.14
CA GLY A 85 -29.34 15.36 -7.26
C GLY A 85 -28.59 14.94 -5.99
N ASN A 86 -28.38 13.63 -5.79
CA ASN A 86 -27.46 13.06 -4.79
C ASN A 86 -26.03 12.96 -5.33
N GLU A 87 -25.63 13.96 -6.12
CA GLU A 87 -24.33 13.96 -6.79
C GLU A 87 -23.17 14.12 -5.79
N ASN A 88 -23.48 14.64 -4.60
CA ASN A 88 -22.57 14.84 -3.49
C ASN A 88 -22.56 13.68 -2.48
N SER A 89 -23.34 12.61 -2.70
CA SER A 89 -23.28 11.42 -1.85
C SER A 89 -21.97 10.65 -2.06
N ASN A 90 -21.54 9.97 -1.00
CA ASN A 90 -20.35 9.12 -0.93
C ASN A 90 -20.52 7.89 -1.85
N ILE A 91 -19.49 7.51 -2.62
CA ILE A 91 -19.50 6.35 -3.53
C ILE A 91 -19.89 5.01 -2.90
N ARG A 92 -19.72 4.84 -1.60
CA ARG A 92 -20.23 3.68 -0.84
C ARG A 92 -21.77 3.59 -0.87
N GLU A 93 -22.44 4.73 -0.98
CA GLU A 93 -23.90 4.82 -1.09
C GLU A 93 -24.37 4.76 -2.55
N LEU A 94 -23.51 4.35 -3.50
CA LEU A 94 -23.92 4.31 -4.90
C LEU A 94 -25.08 3.33 -5.10
N PHE A 95 -25.05 2.18 -4.44
CA PHE A 95 -26.09 1.17 -4.50
C PHE A 95 -27.24 1.53 -3.56
N ILE A 96 -28.47 1.63 -4.09
CA ILE A 96 -29.67 1.89 -3.27
C ILE A 96 -29.92 0.73 -2.29
N HIS A 97 -29.57 -0.50 -2.68
CA HIS A 97 -29.72 -1.68 -1.86
C HIS A 97 -28.60 -2.69 -2.12
N SER A 98 -28.01 -3.26 -1.06
CA SER A 98 -26.90 -4.22 -1.13
C SER A 98 -27.22 -5.45 -1.98
N SER A 99 -28.48 -5.89 -2.01
CA SER A 99 -28.90 -7.05 -2.82
C SER A 99 -28.69 -6.87 -4.33
N PHE A 100 -28.60 -5.64 -4.86
CA PHE A 100 -28.25 -5.45 -6.27
C PHE A 100 -26.78 -5.78 -6.53
N ARG A 101 -25.89 -5.40 -5.59
CA ARG A 101 -24.48 -5.80 -5.62
C ARG A 101 -24.31 -7.31 -5.49
N GLU A 102 -25.00 -7.92 -4.52
CA GLU A 102 -25.01 -9.40 -4.35
C GLU A 102 -25.49 -10.12 -5.61
N PHE A 103 -26.50 -9.55 -6.29
CA PHE A 103 -26.98 -10.05 -7.59
C PHE A 103 -25.88 -10.01 -8.65
N LEU A 104 -25.15 -8.89 -8.79
CA LEU A 104 -24.06 -8.74 -9.75
C LEU A 104 -22.90 -9.69 -9.46
N GLN A 105 -22.59 -9.97 -8.19
CA GLN A 105 -21.51 -10.87 -7.79
C GLN A 105 -21.83 -12.36 -7.98
N SER A 106 -23.09 -12.73 -8.26
CA SER A 106 -23.52 -14.12 -8.34
C SER A 106 -23.82 -14.54 -9.78
N PRO A 107 -22.94 -15.33 -10.44
CA PRO A 107 -23.15 -15.77 -11.83
C PRO A 107 -24.46 -16.52 -12.05
N HIS A 108 -24.95 -17.23 -11.04
CA HIS A 108 -26.20 -17.97 -11.10
C HIS A 108 -27.46 -17.10 -11.04
N LEU A 109 -27.35 -15.87 -10.50
CA LEU A 109 -28.46 -14.94 -10.37
C LEU A 109 -28.51 -13.95 -11.54
N SER A 110 -27.36 -13.41 -11.93
CA SER A 110 -27.22 -12.34 -12.92
C SER A 110 -26.90 -12.82 -14.34
N PHE A 111 -26.44 -14.06 -14.50
CA PHE A 111 -26.10 -14.66 -15.80
C PHE A 111 -25.10 -13.79 -16.59
N GLU A 112 -25.56 -13.19 -17.70
CA GLU A 112 -24.78 -12.30 -18.58
C GLU A 112 -24.35 -10.99 -17.91
N PHE A 113 -24.91 -10.66 -16.74
CA PHE A 113 -24.59 -9.46 -15.96
C PHE A 113 -23.72 -9.75 -14.73
N ALA A 114 -23.13 -10.94 -14.67
CA ALA A 114 -22.22 -11.28 -13.59
C ALA A 114 -20.94 -10.44 -13.68
N VAL A 115 -20.54 -9.86 -12.55
CA VAL A 115 -19.28 -9.13 -12.39
C VAL A 115 -18.32 -10.03 -11.65
N ASP A 116 -17.21 -10.39 -12.29
CA ASP A 116 -16.12 -11.04 -11.56
C ASP A 116 -15.27 -9.98 -10.87
N ALA A 117 -15.59 -9.69 -9.60
CA ALA A 117 -14.85 -8.73 -8.78
C ALA A 117 -13.34 -9.01 -8.76
N SER A 118 -12.94 -10.27 -8.95
CA SER A 118 -11.56 -10.72 -9.07
C SER A 118 -10.82 -10.08 -10.24
N GLU A 119 -11.42 -10.18 -11.41
CA GLU A 119 -10.86 -9.75 -12.68
C GLU A 119 -10.86 -8.22 -12.74
N GLU A 120 -11.94 -7.61 -12.26
CA GLU A 120 -12.08 -6.15 -12.21
C GLU A 120 -11.06 -5.52 -11.25
N LEU A 121 -10.85 -6.12 -10.08
CA LEU A 121 -9.83 -5.65 -9.13
C LEU A 121 -8.41 -5.81 -9.71
N ALA A 122 -8.12 -6.92 -10.39
CA ALA A 122 -6.84 -7.12 -11.07
C ALA A 122 -6.59 -6.07 -12.16
N ARG A 123 -7.62 -5.78 -12.96
CA ARG A 123 -7.59 -4.75 -13.99
C ARG A 123 -7.37 -3.36 -13.39
N LEU A 124 -8.05 -3.07 -12.28
CA LEU A 124 -7.92 -1.81 -11.55
C LEU A 124 -6.50 -1.62 -10.99
N VAL A 125 -5.94 -2.62 -10.30
CA VAL A 125 -4.55 -2.60 -9.82
C VAL A 125 -3.58 -2.40 -10.97
N SER A 126 -3.77 -3.13 -12.08
CA SER A 126 -2.95 -2.97 -13.29
C SER A 126 -2.96 -1.53 -13.83
N ALA A 127 -4.13 -0.89 -13.82
CA ALA A 127 -4.29 0.50 -14.25
C ALA A 127 -3.66 1.50 -13.26
N MET A 128 -3.75 1.25 -11.95
CA MET A 128 -3.05 2.05 -10.93
C MET A 128 -1.54 2.00 -11.13
N LEU A 129 -0.98 0.80 -11.30
CA LEU A 129 0.44 0.62 -11.57
C LEU A 129 0.86 1.34 -12.87
N ASP A 130 0.05 1.27 -13.94
CA ASP A 130 0.33 2.02 -15.17
C ASP A 130 0.39 3.53 -14.97
N ARG A 131 -0.44 4.08 -14.07
CA ARG A 131 -0.40 5.51 -13.74
C ARG A 131 0.82 5.89 -12.90
N MET A 132 1.29 4.97 -12.06
CA MET A 132 2.48 5.17 -11.24
C MET A 132 3.78 5.15 -12.05
N VAL A 133 3.79 4.61 -13.27
CA VAL A 133 5.00 4.57 -14.13
C VAL A 133 5.58 5.96 -14.42
N SER A 134 4.76 7.01 -14.46
CA SER A 134 5.24 8.38 -14.70
C SER A 134 5.84 9.05 -13.47
N ILE A 135 5.76 8.42 -12.29
CA ILE A 135 6.30 8.95 -11.03
C ILE A 135 7.74 8.49 -10.95
N THR A 136 8.66 9.44 -10.93
CA THR A 136 10.10 9.20 -10.86
C THR A 136 10.72 10.10 -9.79
N THR A 137 11.99 9.90 -9.47
CA THR A 137 12.69 10.78 -8.51
C THR A 137 12.62 12.27 -8.88
N ASP A 138 12.52 12.59 -10.17
CA ASP A 138 12.44 13.98 -10.66
C ASP A 138 11.08 14.63 -10.39
N THR A 139 10.04 13.83 -10.17
CA THR A 139 8.69 14.35 -9.86
C THR A 139 8.43 14.48 -8.36
N ILE A 140 9.40 14.12 -7.51
CA ILE A 140 9.27 14.19 -6.05
C ILE A 140 9.01 15.64 -5.62
N GLY A 141 7.94 15.84 -4.85
CA GLY A 141 7.55 17.18 -4.37
C GLY A 141 6.85 18.05 -5.42
N GLY A 142 6.66 17.53 -6.64
CA GLY A 142 5.81 18.16 -7.65
C GLY A 142 4.32 17.91 -7.40
N GLU A 143 3.48 18.73 -8.02
CA GLU A 143 2.03 18.53 -8.06
C GLU A 143 1.71 17.32 -8.95
N LEU A 144 0.95 16.37 -8.41
CA LEU A 144 0.49 15.20 -9.14
C LEU A 144 -0.94 15.40 -9.64
N GLU A 145 -1.25 14.77 -10.77
CA GLU A 145 -2.64 14.61 -11.18
C GLU A 145 -3.42 13.78 -10.13
N ASP A 146 -4.69 14.12 -9.88
CA ASP A 146 -5.56 13.40 -8.93
C ASP A 146 -5.56 11.88 -9.15
N VAL A 147 -5.44 11.43 -10.41
CA VAL A 147 -5.44 10.00 -10.75
C VAL A 147 -4.16 9.29 -10.26
N CYS A 148 -3.04 10.01 -10.23
CA CYS A 148 -1.77 9.50 -9.69
C CYS A 148 -1.80 9.46 -8.17
N VAL A 149 -2.33 10.52 -7.52
CA VAL A 149 -2.55 10.54 -6.07
C VAL A 149 -3.46 9.39 -5.65
N PHE A 150 -4.57 9.20 -6.37
CA PHE A 150 -5.47 8.08 -6.14
C PHE A 150 -4.75 6.73 -6.30
N ALA A 151 -3.96 6.54 -7.36
CA ALA A 151 -3.21 5.30 -7.55
C ALA A 151 -2.23 5.03 -6.40
N LEU A 152 -1.42 6.03 -6.01
CA LEU A 152 -0.47 5.95 -4.90
C LEU A 152 -1.12 5.55 -3.57
N HIS A 153 -2.31 6.10 -3.29
CA HIS A 153 -2.97 5.89 -2.00
C HIS A 153 -3.71 4.55 -1.90
N ASN A 154 -4.00 3.89 -3.02
CA ASN A 154 -4.92 2.76 -3.03
C ASN A 154 -4.28 1.45 -3.52
N TRP A 155 -3.14 1.49 -4.23
CA TRP A 155 -2.59 0.28 -4.84
C TRP A 155 -2.21 -0.80 -3.81
N CYS A 156 -1.65 -0.44 -2.65
CA CYS A 156 -1.26 -1.41 -1.61
C CYS A 156 -2.47 -2.18 -1.07
N LEU A 157 -3.51 -1.45 -0.70
CA LEU A 157 -4.77 -1.99 -0.19
C LEU A 157 -5.43 -2.91 -1.24
N ASN A 158 -5.55 -2.44 -2.48
CA ASN A 158 -6.12 -3.24 -3.57
C ASN A 158 -5.24 -4.48 -3.89
N TRP A 159 -3.92 -4.36 -3.80
CA TRP A 159 -3.01 -5.50 -3.94
C TRP A 159 -3.26 -6.55 -2.85
N TYR A 160 -3.35 -6.11 -1.59
CA TYR A 160 -3.59 -6.99 -0.45
C TYR A 160 -4.91 -7.77 -0.59
N HIS A 161 -6.01 -7.09 -0.92
CA HIS A 161 -7.31 -7.75 -1.10
C HIS A 161 -7.37 -8.64 -2.34
N SER A 162 -6.65 -8.28 -3.40
CA SER A 162 -6.61 -9.07 -4.63
C SER A 162 -5.70 -10.28 -4.53
N LYS A 163 -4.77 -10.34 -3.58
CA LYS A 163 -3.72 -11.37 -3.45
C LYS A 163 -4.22 -12.81 -3.66
N LYS A 164 -5.21 -13.27 -2.88
CA LYS A 164 -5.77 -14.64 -2.99
C LYS A 164 -6.36 -14.93 -4.36
N THR A 165 -6.85 -13.88 -5.00
CA THR A 165 -7.65 -13.94 -6.20
C THR A 165 -6.79 -13.84 -7.46
N LEU A 166 -5.77 -12.99 -7.44
CA LEU A 166 -4.76 -12.89 -8.50
C LEU A 166 -4.04 -14.22 -8.71
N LEU A 167 -3.81 -14.97 -7.63
CA LEU A 167 -3.18 -16.29 -7.70
C LEU A 167 -3.99 -17.33 -8.49
N LYS A 168 -5.30 -17.12 -8.70
CA LYS A 168 -6.09 -17.98 -9.59
C LYS A 168 -5.57 -17.94 -11.04
N SER A 169 -4.95 -16.82 -11.43
CA SER A 169 -4.36 -16.61 -12.75
C SER A 169 -2.89 -16.25 -12.63
N LYS A 170 -2.02 -17.28 -12.66
CA LYS A 170 -0.56 -17.10 -12.60
C LYS A 170 -0.04 -16.08 -13.62
N THR A 171 -0.58 -16.09 -14.83
CA THR A 171 -0.20 -15.14 -15.89
C THR A 171 -0.52 -13.70 -15.53
N THR A 172 -1.71 -13.45 -14.95
CA THR A 172 -2.13 -12.12 -14.49
C THR A 172 -1.24 -11.65 -13.35
N TYR A 173 -0.97 -12.52 -12.37
CA TYR A 173 -0.09 -12.18 -11.25
C TYR A 173 1.32 -11.85 -11.70
N LEU A 174 1.94 -12.69 -12.55
CA LEU A 174 3.27 -12.44 -13.10
C LEU A 174 3.33 -11.14 -13.92
N HIS A 175 2.26 -10.82 -14.66
CA HIS A 175 2.18 -9.56 -15.37
C HIS A 175 2.22 -8.35 -14.42
N LEU A 176 1.45 -8.41 -13.32
CA LEU A 176 1.45 -7.37 -12.29
C LEU A 176 2.79 -7.24 -11.57
N LEU A 177 3.47 -8.35 -11.26
CA LEU A 177 4.82 -8.31 -10.67
C LEU A 177 5.82 -7.61 -11.59
N ASN A 178 5.76 -7.88 -12.91
CA ASN A 178 6.62 -7.19 -13.87
C ASN A 178 6.33 -5.69 -13.94
N LYS A 179 5.06 -5.28 -13.76
CA LYS A 179 4.73 -3.85 -13.64
C LYS A 179 5.36 -3.23 -12.41
N VAL A 180 5.26 -3.89 -11.25
CA VAL A 180 5.91 -3.43 -10.00
C VAL A 180 7.42 -3.28 -10.19
N ILE A 181 8.09 -4.26 -10.81
CA ILE A 181 9.53 -4.19 -11.12
C ILE A 181 9.89 -3.01 -12.03
N ALA A 182 8.97 -2.61 -12.92
CA ALA A 182 9.18 -1.51 -13.85
C ALA A 182 8.94 -0.11 -13.23
N LEU A 183 8.40 -0.04 -12.02
CA LEU A 183 8.18 1.23 -11.33
C LEU A 183 9.48 1.78 -10.75
N ASP A 184 9.56 3.11 -10.64
CA ASP A 184 10.41 3.74 -9.65
C ASP A 184 9.69 3.67 -8.29
N LEU A 185 9.71 2.49 -7.68
CA LEU A 185 9.01 2.26 -6.41
C LEU A 185 9.58 3.14 -5.29
N THR A 186 10.84 3.54 -5.37
CA THR A 186 11.46 4.52 -4.44
C THR A 186 10.70 5.85 -4.51
N ALA A 187 10.55 6.40 -5.71
CA ALA A 187 9.83 7.65 -5.92
C ALA A 187 8.35 7.52 -5.54
N CYS A 188 7.70 6.39 -5.87
CA CYS A 188 6.31 6.15 -5.50
C CYS A 188 6.10 6.16 -3.98
N ILE A 189 6.98 5.53 -3.20
CA ILE A 189 6.90 5.53 -1.73
C ILE A 189 7.05 6.96 -1.18
N ILE A 190 8.09 7.68 -1.59
CA ILE A 190 8.34 9.06 -1.11
C ILE A 190 7.16 9.97 -1.47
N GLN A 191 6.69 9.87 -2.72
CA GLN A 191 5.61 10.72 -3.22
C GLN A 191 4.28 10.39 -2.54
N THR A 192 4.04 9.13 -2.16
CA THR A 192 2.86 8.74 -1.38
C THR A 192 2.78 9.54 -0.08
N TYR A 193 3.89 9.66 0.65
CA TYR A 193 3.94 10.45 1.88
C TYR A 193 3.89 11.96 1.63
N CYS A 194 4.47 12.44 0.52
CA CYS A 194 4.41 13.86 0.16
C CYS A 194 3.01 14.30 -0.30
N SER A 195 2.17 13.38 -0.78
CA SER A 195 0.81 13.67 -1.24
C SER A 195 -0.28 13.38 -0.21
N LEU A 196 0.10 13.14 1.05
CA LEU A 196 -0.84 12.92 2.14
C LEU A 196 -1.53 14.24 2.51
N ASP A 197 -2.84 14.30 2.30
CA ASP A 197 -3.68 15.39 2.79
C ASP A 197 -4.08 15.12 4.24
N GLN A 198 -3.72 16.05 5.13
CA GLN A 198 -4.03 15.98 6.56
C GLN A 198 -5.53 15.98 6.85
N ALA A 199 -6.37 16.55 5.96
CA ALA A 199 -7.81 16.64 6.19
C ALA A 199 -8.55 15.31 5.97
N LEU A 200 -7.93 14.35 5.27
CA LEU A 200 -8.61 13.16 4.73
C LEU A 200 -8.13 11.85 5.34
N TYR A 201 -7.10 11.87 6.18
CA TYR A 201 -6.52 10.63 6.71
C TYR A 201 -6.84 10.41 8.18
N GLU A 202 -7.55 9.31 8.45
CA GLU A 202 -7.52 8.70 9.77
C GLU A 202 -6.09 8.23 10.05
N PRO A 203 -5.49 8.62 11.19
CA PRO A 203 -4.08 8.35 11.49
C PRO A 203 -3.74 6.85 11.58
N ASP A 204 -4.74 5.98 11.68
CA ASP A 204 -4.59 4.56 11.98
C ASP A 204 -4.23 3.69 10.75
N TYR A 205 -4.45 4.17 9.53
CA TYR A 205 -4.29 3.37 8.31
C TYR A 205 -3.55 4.12 7.19
N PRO A 206 -2.23 4.35 7.28
CA PRO A 206 -1.50 5.02 6.21
C PRO A 206 -1.65 4.29 4.86
N PRO A 207 -1.48 4.96 3.72
CA PRO A 207 -1.71 4.33 2.40
C PRO A 207 -0.82 3.12 2.13
N LEU A 208 0.35 3.05 2.79
CA LEU A 208 1.28 1.92 2.72
C LEU A 208 1.12 0.92 3.87
N TYR A 209 0.09 1.06 4.72
CA TYR A 209 -0.14 0.19 5.89
C TYR A 209 -0.04 -1.30 5.54
N TYR A 210 -0.68 -1.74 4.46
CA TYR A 210 -0.67 -3.15 4.06
C TYR A 210 0.71 -3.67 3.62
N LEU A 211 1.56 -2.80 3.10
CA LEU A 211 2.95 -3.14 2.77
C LEU A 211 3.72 -3.45 4.07
N PHE A 212 3.57 -2.61 5.09
CA PHE A 212 4.32 -2.70 6.34
C PHE A 212 3.71 -3.61 7.41
N ASN A 213 2.42 -3.93 7.31
CA ASN A 213 1.74 -4.89 8.19
C ASN A 213 2.05 -6.35 7.82
N SER A 214 2.76 -6.60 6.72
CA SER A 214 3.33 -7.93 6.44
C SER A 214 4.52 -8.18 7.37
N SER A 215 4.76 -9.45 7.72
CA SER A 215 5.90 -9.80 8.60
C SER A 215 7.26 -9.45 7.97
N GLU A 216 7.30 -9.41 6.64
CA GLU A 216 8.46 -9.02 5.84
C GLU A 216 7.99 -8.09 4.71
N PRO A 217 7.98 -6.75 4.93
CA PRO A 217 7.62 -5.77 3.92
C PRO A 217 8.25 -6.00 2.54
N SER A 218 9.50 -6.47 2.51
CA SER A 218 10.18 -6.81 1.25
C SER A 218 9.53 -7.96 0.47
N LYS A 219 8.81 -8.87 1.15
CA LYS A 219 8.11 -10.03 0.55
C LYS A 219 6.63 -9.79 0.30
N PHE A 220 6.10 -8.59 0.55
CA PHE A 220 4.67 -8.26 0.37
C PHE A 220 4.08 -8.76 -0.96
N PHE A 221 4.83 -8.56 -2.06
CA PHE A 221 4.41 -8.97 -3.40
C PHE A 221 4.49 -10.47 -3.69
N VAL A 222 5.12 -11.28 -2.83
CA VAL A 222 5.37 -12.72 -3.10
C VAL A 222 4.90 -13.63 -1.97
N GLU A 223 4.53 -13.08 -0.81
CA GLU A 223 4.22 -13.83 0.42
C GLU A 223 3.11 -14.90 0.27
N SER A 224 2.23 -14.77 -0.73
CA SER A 224 1.17 -15.77 -0.98
C SER A 224 1.44 -16.67 -2.18
N MET A 225 2.56 -16.50 -2.86
CA MET A 225 2.85 -17.24 -4.06
C MET A 225 3.27 -18.66 -3.68
N GLU A 226 2.44 -19.65 -3.99
CA GLU A 226 2.92 -21.03 -4.07
C GLU A 226 3.92 -21.07 -5.23
N LEU A 227 5.20 -21.07 -4.86
CA LEU A 227 6.29 -21.21 -5.83
C LEU A 227 6.23 -22.63 -6.35
N ASP A 228 5.68 -22.81 -7.55
CA ASP A 228 5.57 -24.10 -8.25
C ASP A 228 6.93 -24.68 -8.68
N GLY A 229 8.03 -24.16 -8.14
CA GLY A 229 9.40 -24.51 -8.49
C GLY A 229 9.84 -24.06 -9.87
N CYS A 230 8.98 -23.38 -10.65
CA CYS A 230 9.35 -22.91 -11.98
C CYS A 230 10.44 -21.83 -11.89
N ALA A 231 11.57 -22.05 -12.54
CA ALA A 231 12.72 -21.15 -12.50
C ALA A 231 12.39 -19.70 -12.89
N ASP A 232 11.52 -19.51 -13.89
CA ASP A 232 11.10 -18.17 -14.32
C ASP A 232 10.27 -17.45 -13.25
N THR A 233 9.43 -18.19 -12.54
CA THR A 233 8.58 -17.66 -11.47
C THR A 233 9.42 -17.28 -10.26
N LEU A 234 10.37 -18.14 -9.87
CA LEU A 234 11.35 -17.85 -8.83
C LEU A 234 12.20 -16.64 -9.19
N SER A 235 12.65 -16.53 -10.44
CA SER A 235 13.43 -15.38 -10.92
C SER A 235 12.67 -14.07 -10.79
N ILE A 236 11.39 -14.04 -11.18
CA ILE A 236 10.53 -12.85 -11.04
C ILE A 236 10.28 -12.53 -9.57
N ALA A 237 9.99 -13.53 -8.74
CA ALA A 237 9.79 -13.37 -7.31
C ALA A 237 11.05 -12.76 -6.63
N HIS A 238 12.24 -13.29 -6.91
CA HIS A 238 13.48 -12.73 -6.40
C HIS A 238 13.73 -11.30 -6.86
N LYS A 239 13.45 -10.99 -8.14
CA LYS A 239 13.59 -9.64 -8.68
C LYS A 239 12.66 -8.65 -7.99
N VAL A 240 11.38 -8.98 -7.82
CA VAL A 240 10.43 -8.06 -7.16
C VAL A 240 10.75 -7.88 -5.68
N THR A 241 11.13 -8.94 -4.96
CA THR A 241 11.56 -8.84 -3.55
C THR A 241 12.80 -7.95 -3.42
N SER A 242 13.82 -8.16 -4.27
CA SER A 242 15.04 -7.36 -4.25
C SER A 242 14.77 -5.90 -4.62
N HIS A 243 13.88 -5.67 -5.59
CA HIS A 243 13.46 -4.33 -6.00
C HIS A 243 12.68 -3.60 -4.90
N ALA A 244 11.73 -4.28 -4.25
CA ALA A 244 10.97 -3.75 -3.13
C ALA A 244 11.88 -3.40 -1.95
N GLN A 245 12.75 -4.33 -1.56
CA GLN A 245 13.72 -4.10 -0.50
C GLN A 245 14.60 -2.88 -0.81
N SER A 246 15.27 -2.86 -1.97
CA SER A 246 16.16 -1.76 -2.39
C SER A 246 15.42 -0.42 -2.46
N SER A 247 14.14 -0.43 -2.82
CA SER A 247 13.31 0.78 -2.91
C SER A 247 12.91 1.33 -1.54
N LEU A 248 12.52 0.47 -0.60
CA LEU A 248 12.25 0.87 0.80
C LEU A 248 13.49 1.50 1.44
N ASP A 249 14.59 0.78 1.29
CA ASP A 249 15.94 1.18 1.60
C ASP A 249 16.32 2.58 1.11
N ASN A 250 16.13 2.84 -0.19
CA ASN A 250 16.45 4.12 -0.80
C ASN A 250 15.47 5.20 -0.35
N ALA A 251 14.18 4.89 -0.24
CA ALA A 251 13.15 5.84 0.15
C ALA A 251 13.39 6.37 1.56
N PHE A 252 13.58 5.50 2.56
CA PHE A 252 13.83 5.92 3.94
C PHE A 252 15.19 6.60 4.09
N THR A 253 16.23 6.11 3.41
CA THR A 253 17.54 6.78 3.41
C THR A 253 17.43 8.20 2.83
N PHE A 254 16.74 8.36 1.70
CA PHE A 254 16.52 9.66 1.08
C PHE A 254 15.76 10.62 2.01
N MET A 255 14.66 10.17 2.63
CA MET A 255 13.88 11.01 3.55
C MET A 255 14.68 11.40 4.81
N LEU A 256 15.51 10.50 5.33
CA LEU A 256 16.38 10.76 6.48
C LEU A 256 17.55 11.69 6.15
N GLN A 257 18.09 11.63 4.93
CA GLN A 257 19.27 12.38 4.52
C GLN A 257 18.92 13.63 3.68
N ALA A 258 17.63 13.94 3.50
CA ALA A 258 17.17 15.01 2.63
C ALA A 258 17.80 16.37 3.00
N ALA A 259 18.57 16.93 2.06
CA ALA A 259 19.16 18.26 2.20
C ALA A 259 18.13 19.38 1.96
N THR A 260 17.07 19.09 1.21
CA THR A 260 15.91 19.94 1.01
C THR A 260 14.73 19.47 1.84
N PRO A 261 13.92 20.37 2.43
CA PRO A 261 12.70 19.97 3.10
C PRO A 261 11.79 19.22 2.13
N LEU A 262 11.40 18.00 2.50
CA LEU A 262 10.27 17.36 1.86
C LEU A 262 9.01 18.09 2.31
N ALA A 263 8.01 18.17 1.44
CA ALA A 263 6.69 18.74 1.76
C ALA A 263 5.88 17.80 2.69
N LEU A 264 6.54 17.20 3.69
CA LEU A 264 5.89 16.41 4.73
C LEU A 264 5.26 17.39 5.72
N LEU A 265 3.94 17.32 5.85
CA LEU A 265 3.24 18.06 6.90
C LEU A 265 3.70 17.54 8.27
N PRO A 266 3.97 18.42 9.27
CA PRO A 266 4.49 18.01 10.58
C PRO A 266 3.67 16.90 11.26
N ASP A 267 2.35 16.95 11.12
CA ASP A 267 1.42 15.97 11.71
C ASP A 267 1.38 14.65 10.92
N VAL A 268 1.86 14.65 9.69
CA VAL A 268 1.87 13.49 8.78
C VAL A 268 3.17 12.69 8.91
N VAL A 269 4.21 13.24 9.54
CA VAL A 269 5.51 12.54 9.76
C VAL A 269 5.36 11.25 10.58
N GLY A 270 4.26 11.09 11.33
CA GLY A 270 3.97 9.87 12.09
C GLY A 270 3.86 8.61 11.23
N SER A 271 3.18 8.69 10.08
CA SER A 271 2.98 7.56 9.18
C SER A 271 4.29 6.99 8.60
N PRO A 272 5.13 7.77 7.89
CA PRO A 272 6.42 7.26 7.40
C PRO A 272 7.35 6.85 8.53
N ALA A 273 7.22 7.44 9.72
CA ALA A 273 8.02 7.03 10.87
C ALA A 273 7.65 5.63 11.38
N TRP A 274 6.35 5.36 11.52
CA TRP A 274 5.84 4.05 11.93
C TRP A 274 6.19 2.97 10.91
N ASP A 275 5.97 3.26 9.62
CA ASP A 275 6.29 2.36 8.52
C ASP A 275 7.81 2.09 8.44
N CYS A 276 8.65 3.10 8.68
CA CYS A 276 10.10 2.91 8.77
C CYS A 276 10.50 2.04 9.97
N ALA A 277 9.83 2.20 11.13
CA ALA A 277 10.11 1.39 12.32
C ALA A 277 9.77 -0.09 12.09
N LEU A 278 8.64 -0.38 11.44
CA LEU A 278 8.26 -1.74 11.02
C LEU A 278 9.28 -2.32 10.02
N TYR A 279 9.75 -1.54 9.06
CA TYR A 279 10.79 -1.98 8.15
C TYR A 279 12.13 -2.25 8.85
N LEU A 280 12.51 -1.40 9.81
CA LEU A 280 13.73 -1.58 10.58
C LEU A 280 13.70 -2.82 11.46
N HIS A 281 12.52 -3.24 11.90
CA HIS A 281 12.33 -4.50 12.59
C HIS A 281 12.69 -5.70 11.68
N GLU A 282 12.22 -5.69 10.41
CA GLU A 282 12.67 -6.66 9.40
C GLU A 282 14.19 -6.59 9.21
N VAL A 283 14.76 -5.39 9.09
CA VAL A 283 16.20 -5.19 8.90
C VAL A 283 17.02 -5.74 10.06
N ALA A 284 16.62 -5.48 11.31
CA ALA A 284 17.32 -5.88 12.53
C ALA A 284 17.39 -7.41 12.71
N SER A 285 16.50 -8.16 12.06
CA SER A 285 16.54 -9.63 12.06
C SER A 285 17.67 -10.22 11.21
N ARG A 286 18.40 -9.40 10.43
CA ARG A 286 19.40 -9.86 9.45
C ARG A 286 20.83 -9.74 9.98
N PRO A 287 21.76 -10.65 9.68
CA PRO A 287 23.09 -10.67 10.31
C PRO A 287 23.91 -9.37 10.22
N ASN A 288 23.78 -8.62 9.12
CA ASN A 288 24.58 -7.42 8.85
C ASN A 288 23.80 -6.11 9.04
N TRP A 289 22.76 -6.11 9.88
CA TRP A 289 21.83 -4.99 10.03
C TRP A 289 22.52 -3.70 10.52
N ARG A 290 23.60 -3.78 11.28
CA ARG A 290 24.38 -2.62 11.77
C ARG A 290 24.99 -1.80 10.62
N GLU A 291 25.32 -2.46 9.51
CA GLU A 291 25.87 -1.80 8.33
C GLU A 291 24.81 -1.30 7.36
N HIS A 292 23.55 -1.58 7.65
CA HIS A 292 22.44 -1.24 6.79
C HIS A 292 22.30 0.28 6.62
N LYS A 293 22.11 0.73 5.38
CA LYS A 293 22.13 2.17 5.06
C LYS A 293 21.05 2.98 5.78
N VAL A 294 19.86 2.43 6.00
CA VAL A 294 18.79 3.11 6.77
C VAL A 294 19.21 3.27 8.24
N VAL A 295 19.86 2.27 8.83
CA VAL A 295 20.37 2.32 10.21
C VAL A 295 21.48 3.37 10.32
N ARG A 296 22.40 3.41 9.35
CA ARG A 296 23.44 4.45 9.28
C ARG A 296 22.82 5.85 9.12
N ALA A 297 21.80 6.00 8.27
CA ALA A 297 21.11 7.26 8.05
C ALA A 297 20.38 7.77 9.30
N LEU A 298 19.90 6.88 10.17
CA LEU A 298 19.34 7.28 11.48
C LEU A 298 20.40 7.81 12.44
N GLY A 299 21.61 7.25 12.40
CA GLY A 299 22.72 7.75 13.21
C GLY A 299 23.17 9.16 12.81
N THR A 300 23.05 9.50 11.52
CA THR A 300 23.47 10.78 10.93
C THR A 300 22.40 11.36 9.99
N PRO A 301 21.21 11.72 10.52
CA PRO A 301 20.15 12.28 9.70
C PRO A 301 20.58 13.65 9.17
N GLY A 302 20.14 13.97 7.95
CA GLY A 302 20.28 15.30 7.39
C GLY A 302 19.46 16.34 8.19
N PRO A 303 19.69 17.64 7.97
CA PRO A 303 19.04 18.69 8.75
C PRO A 303 17.50 18.63 8.70
N ASN A 304 16.92 18.23 7.56
CA ASN A 304 15.47 18.07 7.42
C ASN A 304 14.96 16.69 7.85
N GLY A 305 15.85 15.71 8.02
CA GLY A 305 15.51 14.36 8.47
C GLY A 305 15.43 14.22 9.99
N ILE A 306 15.87 15.22 10.76
CA ILE A 306 15.88 15.19 12.23
C ILE A 306 14.47 14.94 12.80
N GLY A 307 13.46 15.64 12.29
CA GLY A 307 12.07 15.48 12.75
C GLY A 307 11.53 14.07 12.52
N LEU A 308 11.77 13.52 11.32
CA LEU A 308 11.42 12.15 10.98
C LEU A 308 12.18 11.15 11.85
N CYS A 309 13.49 11.34 12.04
CA CYS A 309 14.33 10.49 12.87
C CYS A 309 13.80 10.40 14.32
N ARG A 310 13.43 11.53 14.95
CA ARG A 310 12.83 11.52 16.29
C ARG A 310 11.54 10.70 16.35
N LYS A 311 10.66 10.84 15.35
CA LYS A 311 9.41 10.07 15.28
C LYS A 311 9.67 8.58 15.06
N ILE A 312 10.66 8.22 14.25
CA ILE A 312 11.06 6.81 14.06
C ILE A 312 11.56 6.20 15.37
N LEU A 313 12.41 6.93 16.11
CA LEU A 313 12.89 6.47 17.41
C LEU A 313 11.72 6.26 18.38
N SER A 314 10.80 7.22 18.47
CA SER A 314 9.58 7.06 19.27
C SER A 314 8.74 5.85 18.84
N ALA A 315 8.59 5.58 17.55
CA ALA A 315 7.90 4.40 17.04
C ALA A 315 8.63 3.09 17.41
N LEU A 316 9.97 3.05 17.35
CA LEU A 316 10.77 1.91 17.80
C LEU A 316 10.60 1.64 19.30
N TYR A 317 10.48 2.67 20.13
CA TYR A 317 10.16 2.52 21.56
C TYR A 317 8.79 1.83 21.77
N HIS A 318 7.79 2.12 20.94
CA HIS A 318 6.51 1.42 20.99
C HIS A 318 6.59 -0.06 20.58
N LEU A 319 7.62 -0.43 19.80
CA LEU A 319 7.90 -1.81 19.40
C LEU A 319 8.86 -2.53 20.37
N LEU A 320 9.12 -1.97 21.57
CA LEU A 320 9.90 -2.61 22.63
C LEU A 320 9.14 -3.78 23.27
N GLY A 321 9.10 -4.88 22.54
CA GLY A 321 8.82 -6.23 23.04
C GLY A 321 9.81 -7.26 22.49
N ASP A 322 10.66 -6.86 21.54
CA ASP A 322 11.60 -7.72 20.82
C ASP A 322 13.06 -7.34 21.13
N PRO A 323 13.95 -8.30 21.48
CA PRO A 323 15.38 -8.04 21.70
C PRO A 323 16.10 -7.39 20.50
N TYR A 324 15.68 -7.65 19.26
CA TYR A 324 16.26 -7.02 18.06
C TYR A 324 16.03 -5.51 18.05
N THR A 325 14.84 -5.06 18.43
CA THR A 325 14.49 -3.62 18.48
C THR A 325 15.34 -2.89 19.53
N TYR A 326 15.58 -3.53 20.68
CA TYR A 326 16.43 -2.98 21.73
C TYR A 326 17.88 -2.84 21.26
N ASN A 327 18.44 -3.88 20.65
CA ASN A 327 19.82 -3.85 20.11
C ASN A 327 19.97 -2.79 19.02
N LEU A 328 18.95 -2.63 18.17
CA LEU A 328 18.88 -1.57 17.16
C LEU A 328 18.93 -0.18 17.79
N LEU A 329 18.08 0.11 18.80
CA LEU A 329 18.06 1.39 19.49
C LEU A 329 19.40 1.70 20.17
N LYS A 330 20.00 0.71 20.86
CA LYS A 330 21.31 0.83 21.49
C LYS A 330 22.40 1.17 20.47
N HIS A 331 22.39 0.50 19.31
CA HIS A 331 23.34 0.78 18.23
C HIS A 331 23.16 2.19 17.65
N ILE A 332 21.92 2.61 17.37
CA ILE A 332 21.63 3.96 16.86
C ILE A 332 22.13 5.02 17.85
N TYR A 333 21.84 4.86 19.14
CA TYR A 333 22.32 5.76 20.18
C TYR A 333 23.85 5.90 20.17
N LYS A 334 24.58 4.78 20.10
CA LYS A 334 26.05 4.80 20.04
C LYS A 334 26.59 5.53 18.83
N VAL A 335 25.99 5.31 17.65
CA VAL A 335 26.36 6.05 16.44
C VAL A 335 26.09 7.54 16.65
N MET A 336 24.93 7.92 17.17
CA MET A 336 24.59 9.31 17.46
C MET A 336 25.57 9.98 18.43
N VAL A 337 26.02 9.28 19.49
CA VAL A 337 27.02 9.78 20.44
C VAL A 337 28.36 10.00 19.72
N ARG A 338 28.82 9.02 18.94
CA ARG A 338 30.10 9.09 18.22
C ARG A 338 30.11 10.26 17.23
N GLU A 339 29.01 10.46 16.52
CA GLU A 339 28.85 11.48 15.48
C GLU A 339 28.41 12.84 16.05
N LYS A 340 28.24 12.97 17.38
CA LYS A 340 27.77 14.19 18.06
C LYS A 340 26.46 14.72 17.49
N ASN A 341 25.50 13.81 17.35
CA ASN A 341 24.21 14.11 16.75
C ASN A 341 23.42 15.12 17.63
N PRO A 342 22.92 16.24 17.05
CA PRO A 342 22.23 17.29 17.80
C PRO A 342 20.91 16.82 18.44
N ILE A 343 20.35 15.68 18.04
CA ILE A 343 19.16 15.09 18.69
C ILE A 343 19.46 14.80 20.18
N LEU A 344 20.67 14.37 20.51
CA LEU A 344 21.06 14.01 21.88
C LEU A 344 21.20 15.23 22.80
N GLU A 345 21.43 16.42 22.24
CA GLU A 345 21.56 17.68 22.98
C GLU A 345 20.21 18.40 23.14
N SER A 346 19.16 17.92 22.47
CA SER A 346 17.84 18.56 22.52
C SER A 346 17.06 18.20 23.79
N GLU A 347 16.18 19.09 24.23
CA GLU A 347 15.28 18.84 25.37
C GLU A 347 14.40 17.60 25.14
N ASP A 348 14.07 17.32 23.88
CA ASP A 348 13.30 16.14 23.46
C ASP A 348 14.22 14.95 23.09
N ASN A 349 15.37 14.78 23.75
CA ASN A 349 16.27 13.66 23.48
C ASN A 349 15.53 12.33 23.76
N PRO A 350 15.28 11.50 22.73
CA PRO A 350 14.42 10.32 22.85
C PRO A 350 15.03 9.21 23.70
N PHE A 351 16.29 9.33 24.15
CA PHE A 351 17.00 8.33 24.94
C PHE A 351 17.09 8.68 26.44
N LEU A 352 16.62 9.85 26.89
CA LEU A 352 16.86 10.34 28.26
C LEU A 352 16.32 9.44 29.37
N ASP A 353 15.25 8.69 29.11
CA ASP A 353 14.54 7.89 30.11
C ASP A 353 14.98 6.40 30.13
N ASP A 354 15.96 6.00 29.31
CA ASP A 354 16.37 4.59 29.18
C ASP A 354 17.81 4.34 29.63
N ASP A 355 17.97 4.17 30.95
CA ASP A 355 19.25 3.86 31.61
C ASP A 355 19.98 2.66 30.98
N LYS A 356 19.25 1.71 30.39
CA LYS A 356 19.85 0.49 29.83
C LYS A 356 20.55 0.74 28.50
N ILE A 357 20.07 1.71 27.71
CA ILE A 357 20.71 2.12 26.46
C ILE A 357 22.06 2.81 26.72
N HIS A 358 22.21 3.45 27.88
CA HIS A 358 23.44 4.13 28.29
C HIS A 358 24.54 3.20 28.81
N GLU A 359 24.24 1.93 29.11
CA GLU A 359 25.24 1.00 29.61
C GLU A 359 26.35 0.74 28.56
N PRO A 360 27.64 0.91 28.92
CA PRO A 360 28.74 0.56 28.04
C PRO A 360 28.66 -0.93 27.71
N GLU A 361 28.71 -1.29 26.42
CA GLU A 361 28.84 -2.70 26.02
C GLU A 361 30.15 -3.25 26.58
N SER A 362 30.10 -4.41 27.23
CA SER A 362 31.30 -5.19 27.49
C SER A 362 31.83 -5.72 26.16
N GLU A 363 33.16 -5.83 26.00
CA GLU A 363 33.80 -6.36 24.78
C GLU A 363 33.24 -7.73 24.35
N SER A 364 32.67 -8.50 25.29
CA SER A 364 31.97 -9.77 25.04
C SER A 364 30.76 -9.67 24.10
N ASP A 365 30.09 -8.51 24.03
CA ASP A 365 28.89 -8.32 23.22
C ASP A 365 29.21 -8.27 21.71
N TYR A 366 30.48 -8.02 21.36
CA TYR A 366 30.96 -8.07 19.98
C TYR A 366 31.42 -9.47 19.57
N GLU A 367 31.88 -10.29 20.52
CA GLU A 367 32.40 -11.64 20.25
C GLU A 367 31.30 -12.68 20.04
N SER A 368 30.15 -12.58 20.73
CA SER A 368 29.06 -13.56 20.56
C SER A 368 28.41 -13.53 19.18
N ASP A 369 28.35 -12.35 18.55
CA ASP A 369 27.78 -12.19 17.21
C ASP A 369 28.71 -12.78 16.12
N LEU A 370 30.02 -12.68 16.33
CA LEU A 370 31.05 -13.24 15.45
C LEU A 370 31.09 -14.78 15.51
N GLU A 371 30.94 -15.37 16.69
CA GLU A 371 30.89 -16.83 16.84
C GLU A 371 29.67 -17.45 16.14
N SER A 372 28.52 -16.77 16.18
CA SER A 372 27.29 -17.22 15.48
C SER A 372 27.40 -17.21 13.95
N LEU A 373 28.22 -16.33 13.39
CA LEU A 373 28.50 -16.23 11.95
C LEU A 373 29.50 -17.28 11.47
N THR A 374 30.42 -17.71 12.34
CA THR A 374 31.41 -18.75 12.00
C THR A 374 30.85 -20.17 12.12
N SER A 375 29.88 -20.42 13.01
CA SER A 375 29.35 -21.77 13.21
C SER A 375 28.41 -22.28 12.10
N SER A 376 28.01 -21.43 11.14
CA SER A 376 27.16 -21.82 10.01
C SER A 376 27.93 -22.15 8.73
N ILE A 377 29.26 -22.03 8.73
CA ILE A 377 30.11 -22.30 7.56
C ILE A 377 30.68 -23.73 7.58
N ASP A 378 30.74 -24.38 8.75
CA ASP A 378 31.40 -25.68 8.93
C ASP A 378 30.46 -26.90 8.90
N SER A 379 29.18 -26.76 8.52
CA SER A 379 28.20 -27.87 8.58
C SER A 379 27.78 -28.46 7.22
N ASP A 380 28.38 -28.05 6.10
CA ASP A 380 28.08 -28.58 4.75
C ASP A 380 29.21 -29.40 4.11
N GLU A 381 30.18 -29.87 4.91
CA GLU A 381 31.15 -30.90 4.49
C GLU A 381 31.10 -32.11 5.42
N GLU A 382 30.14 -33.02 5.20
CA GLU A 382 30.35 -34.49 5.34
C GLU A 382 29.32 -35.32 4.55
#